data_AF-A0A514TRN9-F1
#
_entry.id   AF-A0A514TRN9-F1
#
_cell.length_a   1.000
_cell.length_b   1.000
_cell.length_c   1.000
_cell.angle_alpha   90.00
_cell.angle_beta   90.00
_cell.angle_gamma   90.00
#
_symmetry.space_group_name_H-M   'P 1'
#
loop_
_entity.id
_entity.type
_entity.pdbx_description
1 polymer ?
#
loop_
_entity_poly.entity_id
_entity_poly.type
_entity_poly.pdbx_seq_one_letter_code
_entity_poly.pdbx_strand_id
1 'polypeptide(L)' 'FIIFGSFFTLNLFIGVIIDNFNEQKKKAGGSLEMFMTEDQKKYYNAMKKMGS' A
#
# COMPACT_ATOMS: atom_id res chain seq x y z
N PHE A 1 -24.25 5.84 20.25
CA PHE A 1 -23.14 6.60 19.67
C PHE A 1 -21.87 5.75 19.53
N ILE A 2 -21.33 5.13 20.59
CA ILE A 2 -20.06 4.39 20.55
C ILE A 2 -20.07 3.19 19.58
N ILE A 3 -21.09 2.32 19.62
CA ILE A 3 -21.08 1.10 18.79
C ILE A 3 -21.29 1.48 17.31
N PHE A 4 -22.44 2.02 16.94
CA PHE A 4 -22.72 2.34 15.53
C PHE A 4 -21.91 3.54 15.01
N GLY A 5 -21.81 4.63 15.77
CA GLY A 5 -21.12 5.85 15.32
C GLY A 5 -19.62 5.64 15.14
N SER A 6 -18.93 5.04 16.13
CA SER A 6 -17.49 4.80 16.00
C SER A 6 -17.18 3.69 15.01
N PHE A 7 -18.00 2.63 14.93
CA PHE A 7 -17.81 1.57 13.94
C PHE A 7 -17.95 2.09 12.52
N PHE A 8 -18.99 2.86 12.21
CA PHE A 8 -19.16 3.43 10.86
C PHE A 8 -18.06 4.45 10.53
N THR A 9 -17.69 5.31 11.49
CA THR A 9 -16.63 6.31 11.28
C THR A 9 -15.28 5.64 11.03
N LEU A 10 -14.91 4.60 11.80
CA LEU A 10 -13.66 3.86 11.61
C LEU A 10 -13.64 3.12 10.27
N ASN A 11 -14.72 2.40 9.94
CA ASN A 11 -14.77 1.66 8.67
C ASN A 11 -14.71 2.61 7.47
N LEU A 12 -15.41 3.75 7.51
CA LEU A 12 -15.33 4.77 6.46
C LEU A 12 -13.92 5.36 6.35
N PHE A 13 -13.30 5.69 7.48
CA PHE A 13 -11.96 6.27 7.51
C PHE A 13 -10.91 5.30 6.93
N ILE A 14 -10.97 4.04 7.35
CA ILE A 14 -10.09 2.98 6.81
C ILE A 14 -10.36 2.80 5.31
N GLY A 15 -11.62 2.82 4.86
CA GLY A 15 -11.98 2.75 3.45
C GLY A 15 -11.33 3.86 2.62
N VAL A 16 -11.50 5.11 3.03
CA VAL A 16 -10.90 6.28 2.34
C VAL A 16 -9.36 6.18 2.29
N ILE A 17 -8.73 5.74 3.39
CA ILE A 17 -7.28 5.53 3.44
C ILE A 17 -6.86 4.47 2.43
N ILE A 18 -7.50 3.29 2.45
CA ILE A 18 -7.18 2.19 1.54
C ILE A 18 -7.38 2.61 0.09
N ASP A 19 -8.47 3.29 -0.23
CA ASP A 19 -8.75 3.79 -1.58
C ASP A 19 -7.66 4.76 -2.05
N ASN A 20 -7.24 5.68 -1.17
CA ASN A 20 -6.17 6.62 -1.48
C ASN A 20 -4.82 5.90 -1.68
N PHE A 21 -4.48 4.92 -0.84
CA PHE A 21 -3.27 4.11 -1.01
C PHE A 21 -3.30 3.30 -2.31
N ASN A 22 -4.46 2.75 -2.68
CA ASN A 22 -4.63 2.03 -3.95
C ASN A 22 -4.46 2.96 -5.16
N GLU A 23 -4.98 4.18 -5.08
CA GLU A 23 -4.80 5.18 -6.14
C GLU A 23 -3.33 5.59 -6.28
N GLN A 24 -2.65 5.87 -5.16
CA GLN A 24 -1.23 6.16 -5.15
C GLN A 24 -0.40 4.99 -5.69
N LYS A 25 -0.69 3.76 -5.28
CA LYS A 25 -0.04 2.54 -5.77
C LYS A 25 -0.20 2.38 -7.28
N LYS A 26 -1.39 2.67 -7.83
CA LYS A 26 -1.64 2.61 -9.27
C LYS A 26 -0.85 3.68 -10.03
N LYS A 27 -0.78 4.91 -9.50
CA LYS A 27 0.01 6.01 -10.09
C LYS A 27 1.51 5.73 -10.04
N ALA A 28 1.97 5.13 -8.96
CA ALA A 28 3.36 4.79 -8.73
C ALA A 28 3.77 3.42 -9.33
N GLY A 29 3.02 2.82 -10.27
CA GLY A 29 3.45 1.58 -10.94
C GLY A 29 3.40 0.29 -10.11
N GLY A 30 2.97 0.34 -8.84
CA GLY A 30 2.81 -0.82 -7.96
C GLY A 30 3.38 -0.62 -6.56
N SER A 31 3.20 -1.62 -5.68
CA SER A 31 3.65 -1.52 -4.28
C SER A 31 5.17 -1.44 -4.17
N LEU A 32 5.89 -2.15 -5.05
CA LEU A 32 7.34 -2.18 -5.08
C LEU A 32 7.92 -0.79 -5.34
N GLU A 33 7.24 -0.04 -6.21
CA GLU A 33 7.67 1.30 -6.61
C GLU A 33 7.27 2.37 -5.60
N MET A 34 6.12 2.22 -4.93
CA MET A 34 5.60 3.17 -3.95
C MET A 34 6.30 3.11 -2.59
N PHE A 35 6.70 1.91 -2.12
CA PHE A 35 7.15 1.72 -0.73
C PHE A 35 8.65 1.46 -0.55
N MET A 36 9.42 1.45 -1.63
CA MET A 36 10.85 1.15 -1.58
C MET A 36 11.68 2.19 -2.30
N THR A 37 12.91 2.38 -1.83
CA THR A 37 13.91 3.21 -2.51
C THR A 37 14.48 2.48 -3.72
N GLU A 38 15.13 3.21 -4.63
CA GLU A 38 15.75 2.64 -5.83
C GLU A 38 16.77 1.54 -5.52
N ASP A 39 17.57 1.70 -4.46
CA ASP A 39 18.55 0.67 -4.09
C ASP A 39 17.88 -0.58 -3.52
N GLN A 40 16.84 -0.43 -2.70
CA GLN A 40 16.04 -1.57 -2.22
C GLN A 40 15.39 -2.33 -3.38
N LYS A 41 14.91 -1.63 -4.42
CA LYS A 41 14.36 -2.26 -5.64
C LYS A 41 15.43 -3.08 -6.38
N LYS A 42 16.64 -2.55 -6.53
CA LYS A 42 17.77 -3.28 -7.14
C LYS A 42 18.09 -4.56 -6.39
N TYR A 43 18.23 -4.49 -5.05
CA TYR A 43 18.49 -5.65 -4.22
C TYR A 43 17.37 -6.70 -4.30
N TYR A 44 16.10 -6.27 -4.23
CA TYR A 44 14.95 -7.16 -4.38
C TYR A 44 14.97 -7.91 -5.73
N ASN A 45 15.21 -7.18 -6.82
CA ASN A 45 15.27 -7.76 -8.16
C ASN A 45 16.43 -8.75 -8.33
N ALA A 46 17.59 -8.48 -7.71
CA ALA A 46 18.72 -9.40 -7.72
C ALA A 46 18.38 -10.71 -7.00
N MET A 47 17.82 -10.63 -5.79
CA MET A 47 17.40 -11.80 -5.01
C MET A 47 16.34 -12.64 -5.73
N LYS A 48 15.37 -11.98 -6.37
CA LYS A 48 14.32 -12.68 -7.15
C LYS A 48 14.90 -13.47 -8.32
N LYS A 49 15.91 -12.93 -9.02
CA LYS A 49 16.59 -13.60 -10.14
C LYS A 49 17.44 -14.80 -9.71
N MET A 50 17.96 -14.79 -8.48
CA MET A 50 18.77 -15.90 -7.96
C MET A 50 17.93 -17.11 -7.55
N GLY A 51 16.66 -16.90 -7.21
CA GLY A 51 15.72 -17.96 -6.85
C GLY A 51 14.85 -18.46 -8.00
N SER A 52 15.05 -17.96 -9.22
CA SER A 52 14.38 -18.40 -10.46
C SER A 52 15.34 -19.21 -11.31
#